data_AF-A0A972N9I0-F1
#
_entry.id   AF-A0A972N9I0-F1
#
_cell.length_a   1.000
_cell.length_b   1.000
_cell.length_c   1.000
_cell.angle_alpha   90.00
_cell.angle_beta   90.00
_cell.angle_gamma   90.00
#
_symmetry.space_group_name_H-M   'P 1'
#
loop_
_entity.id
_entity.type
_entity.pdbx_description
1 polymer ?
#
loop_
_entity_poly.entity_id
_entity_poly.type
_entity_poly.pdbx_seq_one_letter_code
_entity_poly.pdbx_strand_id
1 'polypeptide(L)'
;MSLYQEIHEQPSVIQRLLSTQRGQAERIAEAIRDADPRFAFLAARGTSDNAGRYANYLWGIVNGLPLALATPSAFTLYQRPPRLRDALVVGISQSGRSPDIVTVVQEGRKQGNLTLAITNAPDSPLAQTAEWVLDIQAGEERSVAATKTYTAQLAAVALLSATLAQDQTMLAALEHVPAWMQAMLALDETIAQAAQRYRYMDQCVVLGRGYNYATAFEWALKLKELTYIAAEPYSSADFQHGPVAVVAQGYPVLAVAPSGAVLDSMHDLLRYLHTERRAELVVISDDEEVLSWAQVALPLPQGVPEWLSPLVSIVAAQLFTYHLTQAKGYNTDRPRGLRKVT
;
A
#
# COMPACT_ATOMS: atom_id res chain seq x y z
N MET A 1 -18.66 -10.82 7.77
CA MET A 1 -17.63 -10.32 6.86
C MET A 1 -16.32 -10.91 7.31
N SER A 2 -15.78 -11.84 6.52
CA SER A 2 -14.45 -12.44 6.72
C SER A 2 -13.38 -11.64 5.97
N LEU A 3 -12.11 -11.86 6.30
CA LEU A 3 -10.97 -11.30 5.57
C LEU A 3 -11.08 -11.58 4.06
N TYR A 4 -11.47 -12.80 3.69
CA TYR A 4 -11.65 -13.20 2.28
C TYR A 4 -12.72 -12.38 1.57
N GLN A 5 -13.87 -12.15 2.21
CA GLN A 5 -14.94 -11.32 1.66
C GLN A 5 -14.48 -9.88 1.46
N GLU A 6 -13.72 -9.33 2.42
CA GLU A 6 -13.21 -7.96 2.33
C GLU A 6 -12.15 -7.80 1.23
N ILE A 7 -11.33 -8.83 0.96
CA ILE A 7 -10.43 -8.85 -0.21
C ILE A 7 -11.23 -8.79 -1.51
N HIS A 8 -12.34 -9.53 -1.61
CA HIS A 8 -13.17 -9.60 -2.81
C HIS A 8 -14.02 -8.35 -3.05
N GLU A 9 -14.28 -7.55 -2.01
CA GLU A 9 -15.03 -6.30 -2.12
C GLU A 9 -14.22 -5.15 -2.75
N GLN A 10 -12.89 -5.28 -2.80
CA GLN A 10 -11.97 -4.20 -3.22
C GLN A 10 -12.34 -3.55 -4.55
N PRO A 11 -12.62 -4.26 -5.66
CA PRO A 11 -13.00 -3.63 -6.92
C PRO A 11 -14.21 -2.71 -6.79
N SER A 12 -15.24 -3.16 -6.07
CA SER A 12 -16.49 -2.39 -5.86
C SER A 12 -16.27 -1.16 -4.98
N VAL A 13 -15.38 -1.27 -3.98
CA VAL A 13 -14.96 -0.16 -3.12
C VAL A 13 -14.27 0.92 -3.95
N ILE A 14 -13.31 0.54 -4.80
CA ILE A 14 -12.58 1.49 -5.65
C ILE A 14 -13.54 2.18 -6.61
N GLN A 15 -14.44 1.44 -7.25
CA GLN A 15 -15.45 2.01 -8.16
C GLN A 15 -16.34 3.04 -7.44
N ARG A 16 -16.80 2.74 -6.22
CA ARG A 16 -17.60 3.66 -5.41
C ARG A 16 -16.80 4.90 -5.00
N LEU A 17 -15.54 4.75 -4.59
CA LEU A 17 -14.67 5.87 -4.26
C LEU A 17 -14.52 6.80 -5.48
N LEU A 18 -14.12 6.27 -6.63
CA LEU A 18 -13.86 7.07 -7.83
C LEU A 18 -15.12 7.84 -8.30
N SER A 19 -16.28 7.20 -8.25
CA SER A 19 -17.54 7.83 -8.67
C SER A 19 -18.08 8.87 -7.69
N THR A 20 -17.88 8.69 -6.38
CA THR A 20 -18.48 9.57 -5.36
C THR A 20 -17.55 10.66 -4.86
N GLN A 21 -16.23 10.46 -4.93
CA GLN A 21 -15.25 11.37 -4.33
C GLN A 21 -14.52 12.27 -5.33
N ARG A 22 -14.74 12.11 -6.65
CA ARG A 22 -14.09 12.93 -7.68
C ARG A 22 -14.26 14.44 -7.43
N GLY A 23 -15.49 14.91 -7.22
CA GLY A 23 -15.75 16.33 -6.96
C GLY A 23 -15.19 16.85 -5.62
N GLN A 24 -15.00 15.98 -4.63
CA GLN A 24 -14.31 16.34 -3.39
C GLN A 24 -12.79 16.43 -3.64
N ALA A 25 -12.21 15.48 -4.37
CA ALA A 25 -10.80 15.49 -4.74
C ALA A 25 -10.45 16.73 -5.60
N GLU A 26 -11.32 17.17 -6.49
CA GLU A 26 -11.16 18.40 -7.29
C GLU A 26 -11.06 19.65 -6.42
N ARG A 27 -11.96 19.80 -5.44
CA ARG A 27 -11.91 20.92 -4.49
C ARG A 27 -10.67 20.90 -3.60
N ILE A 28 -10.27 19.71 -3.13
CA ILE A 28 -9.05 19.55 -2.35
C ILE A 28 -7.82 19.90 -3.19
N ALA A 29 -7.76 19.43 -4.44
CA ALA A 29 -6.66 19.74 -5.35
C ALA A 29 -6.56 21.23 -5.66
N GLU A 30 -7.69 21.93 -5.80
CA GLU A 30 -7.73 23.39 -5.94
C GLU A 30 -7.16 24.09 -4.70
N ALA A 31 -7.63 23.73 -3.50
CA ALA A 31 -7.10 24.26 -2.25
C ALA A 31 -5.60 24.01 -2.07
N ILE A 32 -5.10 22.84 -2.50
CA ILE A 32 -3.66 22.53 -2.48
C ILE A 32 -2.89 23.43 -3.45
N ARG A 33 -3.39 23.65 -4.67
CA ARG A 33 -2.74 24.56 -5.63
C ARG A 33 -2.71 26.00 -5.13
N ASP A 34 -3.82 26.47 -4.55
CA ASP A 34 -3.91 27.84 -4.02
C ASP A 34 -2.97 28.06 -2.83
N ALA A 35 -2.79 27.04 -1.98
CA ALA A 35 -1.89 27.09 -0.84
C ALA A 35 -0.40 26.91 -1.24
N ASP A 36 -0.13 26.32 -2.40
CA ASP A 36 1.21 26.02 -2.94
C ASP A 36 2.20 25.46 -1.89
N PRO A 37 1.88 24.32 -1.24
CA PRO A 37 2.71 23.76 -0.19
C PRO A 37 4.05 23.29 -0.75
N ARG A 38 5.14 23.56 -0.02
CA ARG A 38 6.50 23.17 -0.42
C ARG A 38 6.77 21.68 -0.24
N PHE A 39 6.03 21.03 0.66
CA PHE A 39 6.14 19.61 0.95
C PHE A 39 4.88 19.09 1.64
N ALA A 40 4.67 17.77 1.60
CA ALA A 40 3.68 17.08 2.41
C ALA A 40 4.29 16.53 3.69
N PHE A 41 3.59 16.65 4.82
CA PHE A 41 3.97 16.05 6.10
C PHE A 41 2.87 15.08 6.54
N LEU A 42 3.12 13.78 6.42
CA LEU A 42 2.08 12.76 6.51
C LEU A 42 2.19 11.91 7.78
N ALA A 43 1.12 11.84 8.56
CA ALA A 43 1.00 10.96 9.71
C ALA A 43 0.07 9.77 9.42
N ALA A 44 0.56 8.57 9.65
CA ALA A 44 -0.18 7.32 9.53
C ALA A 44 0.43 6.24 10.42
N ARG A 45 -0.21 5.06 10.49
CA ARG A 45 0.30 3.89 11.24
C ARG A 45 -0.04 2.57 10.55
N GLY A 46 0.86 1.59 10.68
CA GLY A 46 0.67 0.23 10.18
C GLY A 46 0.39 0.22 8.68
N THR A 47 -0.67 -0.46 8.25
CA THR A 47 -1.11 -0.50 6.84
C THR A 47 -1.32 0.91 6.23
N SER A 48 -1.82 1.89 7.00
CA SER A 48 -1.96 3.27 6.47
C SER A 48 -0.61 3.97 6.27
N ASP A 49 0.43 3.58 7.01
CA ASP A 49 1.80 4.09 6.79
C ASP A 49 2.35 3.58 5.44
N ASN A 50 1.98 2.36 5.04
CA ASN A 50 2.31 1.82 3.72
C ASN A 50 1.59 2.58 2.60
N ALA A 51 0.36 3.08 2.84
CA ALA A 51 -0.30 4.00 1.90
C ALA A 51 0.43 5.36 1.83
N GLY A 52 0.98 5.84 2.96
CA GLY A 52 1.86 7.00 3.00
C GLY A 52 3.16 6.81 2.21
N ARG A 53 3.76 5.61 2.23
CA ARG A 53 4.91 5.27 1.38
C ARG A 53 4.58 5.35 -0.11
N TYR A 54 3.40 4.89 -0.51
CA TYR A 54 2.92 5.05 -1.88
C TYR A 54 2.74 6.52 -2.25
N ALA A 55 2.10 7.31 -1.37
CA ALA A 55 1.93 8.75 -1.56
C ALA A 55 3.29 9.46 -1.72
N ASN A 56 4.32 9.05 -0.97
CA ASN A 56 5.66 9.62 -1.09
C ASN A 56 6.23 9.51 -2.52
N TYR A 57 6.11 8.34 -3.14
CA TYR A 57 6.54 8.16 -4.53
C TYR A 57 5.60 8.89 -5.50
N LEU A 58 4.28 8.73 -5.35
CA LEU A 58 3.33 9.28 -6.31
C LEU A 58 3.31 10.80 -6.33
N TRP A 59 3.14 11.44 -5.17
CA TRP A 59 3.10 12.89 -5.11
C TRP A 59 4.46 13.51 -5.42
N GLY A 60 5.56 12.84 -5.05
CA GLY A 60 6.91 13.28 -5.41
C GLY A 60 7.17 13.25 -6.92
N ILE A 61 6.85 12.12 -7.58
CA ILE A 61 7.14 11.93 -9.01
C ILE A 61 6.15 12.68 -9.90
N VAL A 62 4.85 12.60 -9.62
CA VAL A 62 3.80 13.17 -10.49
C VAL A 62 3.55 14.64 -10.18
N ASN A 63 3.47 15.00 -8.89
CA ASN A 63 3.06 16.35 -8.48
C ASN A 63 4.24 17.23 -8.08
N GLY A 64 5.47 16.71 -8.08
CA GLY A 64 6.65 17.44 -7.61
C GLY A 64 6.60 17.81 -6.12
N LEU A 65 5.74 17.13 -5.34
CA LEU A 65 5.49 17.44 -3.93
C LEU A 65 6.26 16.44 -3.05
N PRO A 66 7.44 16.79 -2.53
CA PRO A 66 8.20 15.90 -1.65
C PRO A 66 7.41 15.63 -0.37
N LEU A 67 7.55 14.42 0.19
CA LEU A 67 6.83 14.01 1.37
C LEU A 67 7.77 13.54 2.48
N ALA A 68 7.49 13.98 3.70
CA ALA A 68 8.10 13.44 4.91
C ALA A 68 7.05 12.69 5.73
N LEU A 69 7.36 11.44 6.11
CA LEU A 69 6.56 10.71 7.08
C LEU A 69 6.79 11.32 8.47
N ALA A 70 5.70 11.63 9.14
CA ALA A 70 5.71 12.18 10.48
C ALA A 70 6.30 11.18 11.46
N THR A 71 6.90 11.70 12.53
CA THR A 71 7.31 10.91 13.70
C THR A 71 6.36 11.27 14.84
N PRO A 72 5.22 10.55 15.03
CA PRO A 72 4.17 11.01 15.94
C PRO A 72 4.61 11.21 17.39
N SER A 73 5.59 10.43 17.85
CA SER A 73 6.15 10.57 19.19
C SER A 73 6.78 11.94 19.44
N ALA A 74 7.28 12.65 18.41
CA ALA A 74 7.78 14.02 18.53
C ALA A 74 6.68 14.99 19.00
N PHE A 75 5.42 14.69 18.67
CA PHE A 75 4.25 15.50 19.00
C PHE A 75 3.63 15.05 20.33
N THR A 76 3.43 13.75 20.52
CA THR A 76 2.68 13.22 21.67
C THR A 76 3.54 12.99 22.90
N LEU A 77 4.71 12.34 22.75
CA LEU A 77 5.57 11.96 23.87
C LEU A 77 6.61 13.03 24.19
N TYR A 78 7.31 13.53 23.18
CA TYR A 78 8.37 14.53 23.36
C TYR A 78 7.83 15.97 23.41
N GLN A 79 6.62 16.20 22.91
CA GLN A 79 5.95 17.51 22.91
C GLN A 79 6.83 18.63 22.30
N ARG A 80 7.63 18.26 21.30
CA ARG A 80 8.54 19.14 20.57
C ARG A 80 8.32 18.94 19.07
N PRO A 81 7.16 19.37 18.55
CA PRO A 81 6.86 19.20 17.14
C PRO A 81 7.86 20.00 16.28
N PRO A 82 8.24 19.48 15.10
CA PRO A 82 9.01 20.24 14.14
C PRO A 82 8.21 21.45 13.62
N ARG A 83 8.90 22.38 12.96
CA ARG A 83 8.27 23.48 12.24
C ARG A 83 7.72 22.95 10.92
N LEU A 84 6.42 23.09 10.72
CA LEU A 84 5.68 22.56 9.57
C LEU A 84 5.28 23.65 8.57
N ARG A 85 5.91 24.83 8.63
CA ARG A 85 5.56 25.98 7.80
C ARG A 85 5.59 25.62 6.31
N ASP A 86 4.57 26.06 5.59
CA ASP A 86 4.35 25.85 4.14
C ASP A 86 4.16 24.36 3.78
N ALA A 87 3.68 23.54 4.74
CA ALA A 87 3.40 22.13 4.50
C ALA A 87 1.91 21.88 4.17
N LEU A 88 1.66 20.81 3.41
CA LEU A 88 0.38 20.11 3.45
C LEU A 88 0.46 19.03 4.54
N VAL A 89 -0.27 19.18 5.65
CA VAL A 89 -0.25 18.20 6.74
C VAL A 89 -1.36 17.18 6.56
N VAL A 90 -1.00 15.92 6.34
CA VAL A 90 -1.93 14.84 5.96
C VAL A 90 -2.03 13.80 7.06
N GLY A 91 -3.24 13.40 7.43
CA GLY A 91 -3.48 12.20 8.23
C GLY A 91 -4.12 11.10 7.39
N ILE A 92 -3.51 9.92 7.32
CA ILE A 92 -4.13 8.73 6.72
C ILE A 92 -4.47 7.73 7.82
N SER A 93 -5.76 7.40 7.97
CA SER A 93 -6.20 6.46 8.99
C SER A 93 -7.53 5.81 8.63
N GLN A 94 -7.67 4.50 8.83
CA GLN A 94 -8.95 3.83 8.64
C GLN A 94 -10.00 4.33 9.63
N SER A 95 -9.70 4.35 10.94
CA SER A 95 -10.68 4.72 11.98
C SER A 95 -10.67 6.23 12.28
N GLY A 96 -9.60 6.94 11.95
CA GLY A 96 -9.45 8.37 12.26
C GLY A 96 -9.42 8.69 13.76
N ARG A 97 -9.15 7.69 14.61
CA ARG A 97 -9.18 7.83 16.08
C ARG A 97 -7.82 7.80 16.76
N SER A 98 -6.75 7.42 16.05
CA SER A 98 -5.42 7.32 16.66
C SER A 98 -4.96 8.69 17.18
N PRO A 99 -4.76 8.87 18.50
CA PRO A 99 -4.36 10.16 19.05
C PRO A 99 -3.05 10.65 18.44
N ASP A 100 -2.13 9.73 18.18
CA ASP A 100 -0.84 10.03 17.55
C ASP A 100 -0.97 10.65 16.15
N ILE A 101 -1.99 10.27 15.37
CA ILE A 101 -2.25 10.86 14.05
C ILE A 101 -3.01 12.18 14.21
N VAL A 102 -4.05 12.19 15.05
CA VAL A 102 -4.88 13.38 15.30
C VAL A 102 -4.04 14.55 15.80
N THR A 103 -3.11 14.31 16.74
CA THR A 103 -2.24 15.36 17.29
C THR A 103 -1.30 15.96 16.24
N VAL A 104 -0.80 15.18 15.28
CA VAL A 104 0.03 15.72 14.20
C VAL A 104 -0.78 16.68 13.32
N VAL A 105 -1.98 16.27 12.90
CA VAL A 105 -2.86 17.11 12.07
C VAL A 105 -3.32 18.35 12.84
N GLN A 106 -3.65 18.20 14.13
CA GLN A 106 -4.01 19.31 15.00
C GLN A 106 -2.88 20.34 15.12
N GLU A 107 -1.64 19.89 15.31
CA GLU A 107 -0.49 20.77 15.39
C GLU A 107 -0.18 21.43 14.04
N GLY A 108 -0.35 20.71 12.93
CA GLY A 108 -0.28 21.27 11.58
C GLY A 108 -1.24 22.45 11.39
N ARG A 109 -2.52 22.26 11.77
CA ARG A 109 -3.56 23.29 11.73
C ARG A 109 -3.22 24.48 12.64
N LYS A 110 -2.74 24.21 13.86
CA LYS A 110 -2.32 25.25 14.82
C LYS A 110 -1.15 26.09 14.30
N GLN A 111 -0.27 25.51 13.49
CA GLN A 111 0.82 26.23 12.81
C GLN A 111 0.38 26.96 11.53
N GLY A 112 -0.92 26.96 11.21
CA GLY A 112 -1.49 27.68 10.07
C GLY A 112 -1.36 26.97 8.72
N ASN A 113 -1.09 25.66 8.72
CA ASN A 113 -0.91 24.89 7.49
C ASN A 113 -2.23 24.29 6.99
N LEU A 114 -2.31 24.04 5.68
CA LEU A 114 -3.40 23.29 5.07
C LEU A 114 -3.41 21.85 5.61
N THR A 115 -4.57 21.36 6.01
CA THR A 115 -4.69 20.02 6.61
C THR A 115 -5.71 19.14 5.90
N LEU A 116 -5.32 17.88 5.68
CA LEU A 116 -6.11 16.88 4.96
C LEU A 116 -6.22 15.58 5.77
N ALA A 117 -7.42 15.05 5.91
CA ALA A 117 -7.67 13.69 6.40
C ALA A 117 -8.11 12.78 5.26
N ILE A 118 -7.39 11.67 5.04
CA ILE A 118 -7.82 10.56 4.18
C ILE A 118 -8.25 9.42 5.10
N THR A 119 -9.57 9.17 5.19
CA THR A 119 -10.13 8.30 6.23
C THR A 119 -11.36 7.54 5.77
N ASN A 120 -11.66 6.41 6.42
CA ASN A 120 -12.92 5.66 6.24
C ASN A 120 -14.00 6.06 7.26
N ALA A 121 -13.71 7.06 8.09
CA ALA A 121 -14.59 7.55 9.13
C ALA A 121 -14.67 9.09 9.02
N PRO A 122 -15.53 9.62 8.14
CA PRO A 122 -15.63 11.07 7.89
C PRO A 122 -16.14 11.86 9.11
N ASP A 123 -16.72 11.20 10.11
CA ASP A 123 -17.14 11.83 11.37
C ASP A 123 -16.13 11.67 12.51
N SER A 124 -14.95 11.10 12.24
CA SER A 124 -13.92 10.79 13.23
C SER A 124 -13.22 12.04 13.80
N PRO A 125 -12.53 11.95 14.96
CA PRO A 125 -11.73 13.05 15.48
C PRO A 125 -10.69 13.59 14.49
N LEU A 126 -10.07 12.71 13.69
CA LEU A 126 -9.15 13.11 12.63
C LEU A 126 -9.85 13.98 11.58
N ALA A 127 -11.02 13.55 11.12
CA ALA A 127 -11.79 14.29 10.11
C ALA A 127 -12.27 15.65 10.63
N GLN A 128 -12.70 15.73 11.89
CA GLN A 128 -13.09 16.98 12.55
C GLN A 128 -11.92 17.95 12.75
N THR A 129 -10.69 17.41 12.83
CA THR A 129 -9.48 18.21 13.04
C THR A 129 -8.93 18.78 11.73
N ALA A 130 -9.07 18.05 10.62
CA ALA A 130 -8.60 18.47 9.32
C ALA A 130 -9.52 19.52 8.68
N GLU A 131 -8.96 20.37 7.83
CA GLU A 131 -9.75 21.30 7.02
C GLU A 131 -10.49 20.59 5.89
N TRP A 132 -9.79 19.64 5.27
CA TRP A 132 -10.29 18.85 4.17
C TRP A 132 -10.37 17.39 4.57
N VAL A 133 -11.43 16.73 4.11
CA VAL A 133 -11.63 15.30 4.30
C VAL A 133 -11.84 14.65 2.95
N LEU A 134 -11.13 13.56 2.69
CA LEU A 134 -11.35 12.66 1.57
C LEU A 134 -11.75 11.30 2.13
N ASP A 135 -13.03 10.95 1.97
CA ASP A 135 -13.58 9.69 2.46
C ASP A 135 -13.20 8.56 1.51
N ILE A 136 -12.62 7.47 2.02
CA ILE A 136 -12.19 6.33 1.19
C ILE A 136 -13.34 5.38 0.83
N GLN A 137 -14.56 5.56 1.35
CA GLN A 137 -15.76 4.82 0.92
C GLN A 137 -15.65 3.28 1.00
N ALA A 138 -14.80 2.75 1.89
CA ALA A 138 -14.56 1.31 2.01
C ALA A 138 -15.67 0.58 2.78
N GLY A 139 -16.54 1.32 3.46
CA GLY A 139 -17.57 0.76 4.32
C GLY A 139 -16.97 0.08 5.55
N GLU A 140 -17.78 -0.64 6.32
CA GLU A 140 -17.29 -1.34 7.52
C GLU A 140 -16.27 -2.41 7.14
N GLU A 141 -15.08 -2.37 7.75
CA GLU A 141 -14.09 -3.44 7.66
C GLU A 141 -14.02 -4.10 9.04
N ARG A 142 -14.27 -5.40 9.12
CA ARG A 142 -14.31 -6.20 10.35
C ARG A 142 -13.04 -7.00 10.58
N SER A 143 -12.34 -7.41 9.52
CA SER A 143 -11.05 -8.10 9.67
C SER A 143 -10.06 -7.22 10.43
N VAL A 144 -9.25 -7.84 11.28
CA VAL A 144 -8.17 -7.15 12.01
C VAL A 144 -7.07 -6.72 11.03
N ALA A 145 -6.71 -7.59 10.09
CA ALA A 145 -5.78 -7.26 9.02
C ALA A 145 -6.52 -6.45 7.95
N ALA A 146 -6.13 -5.18 7.79
CA ALA A 146 -6.71 -4.28 6.79
C ALA A 146 -6.45 -4.76 5.36
N THR A 147 -7.45 -4.62 4.49
CA THR A 147 -7.39 -4.98 3.06
C THR A 147 -8.04 -3.91 2.19
N LYS A 148 -9.37 -3.87 2.13
CA LYS A 148 -10.11 -2.89 1.32
C LYS A 148 -9.88 -1.45 1.74
N THR A 149 -9.60 -1.22 3.02
CA THR A 149 -9.25 0.13 3.49
C THR A 149 -7.86 0.57 3.03
N TYR A 150 -6.93 -0.36 2.84
CA TYR A 150 -5.61 -0.07 2.27
C TYR A 150 -5.70 0.33 0.80
N THR A 151 -6.33 -0.50 -0.02
CA THR A 151 -6.47 -0.21 -1.46
C THR A 151 -7.33 1.02 -1.70
N ALA A 152 -8.36 1.26 -0.90
CA ALA A 152 -9.12 2.51 -0.96
C ALA A 152 -8.28 3.74 -0.58
N GLN A 153 -7.37 3.64 0.39
CA GLN A 153 -6.41 4.71 0.70
C GLN A 153 -5.45 4.98 -0.47
N LEU A 154 -4.91 3.93 -1.11
CA LEU A 154 -4.09 4.09 -2.31
C LEU A 154 -4.87 4.77 -3.45
N ALA A 155 -6.12 4.38 -3.67
CA ALA A 155 -6.97 4.96 -4.71
C ALA A 155 -7.33 6.41 -4.42
N ALA A 156 -7.56 6.78 -3.15
CA ALA A 156 -7.77 8.17 -2.75
C ALA A 156 -6.52 9.04 -3.03
N VAL A 157 -5.34 8.54 -2.67
CA VAL A 157 -4.04 9.18 -2.95
C VAL A 157 -3.82 9.34 -4.46
N ALA A 158 -4.15 8.30 -5.24
CA ALA A 158 -4.02 8.27 -6.68
C ALA A 158 -4.99 9.23 -7.39
N LEU A 159 -6.27 9.23 -6.98
CA LEU A 159 -7.29 10.17 -7.46
C LEU A 159 -6.87 11.61 -7.18
N LEU A 160 -6.42 11.91 -5.96
CA LEU A 160 -5.96 13.24 -5.61
C LEU A 160 -4.74 13.66 -6.44
N SER A 161 -3.77 12.77 -6.64
CA SER A 161 -2.57 13.03 -7.45
C SER A 161 -2.92 13.38 -8.91
N ALA A 162 -3.76 12.56 -9.55
CA ALA A 162 -4.20 12.78 -10.93
C ALA A 162 -4.98 14.08 -11.07
N THR A 163 -5.83 14.38 -10.08
CA THR A 163 -6.63 15.62 -10.05
C THR A 163 -5.77 16.87 -9.80
N LEU A 164 -4.75 16.75 -8.95
CA LEU A 164 -3.78 17.80 -8.68
C LEU A 164 -2.94 18.12 -9.93
N ALA A 165 -2.53 17.08 -10.67
CA ALA A 165 -1.84 17.19 -11.95
C ALA A 165 -2.73 17.67 -13.11
N GLN A 166 -4.06 17.66 -12.91
CA GLN A 166 -5.05 17.92 -13.95
C GLN A 166 -4.90 17.00 -15.18
N ASP A 167 -4.44 15.76 -14.95
CA ASP A 167 -4.15 14.78 -15.99
C ASP A 167 -5.35 13.86 -16.24
N GLN A 168 -6.04 14.10 -17.37
CA GLN A 168 -7.22 13.32 -17.76
C GLN A 168 -6.87 11.88 -18.18
N THR A 169 -5.64 11.64 -18.67
CA THR A 169 -5.18 10.30 -19.02
C THR A 169 -4.97 9.47 -17.75
N MET A 170 -4.40 10.06 -16.69
CA MET A 170 -4.31 9.40 -15.38
C MET A 170 -5.68 9.11 -14.77
N LEU A 171 -6.62 10.06 -14.86
CA LEU A 171 -7.99 9.87 -14.37
C LEU A 171 -8.70 8.75 -15.13
N ALA A 172 -8.56 8.68 -16.46
CA ALA A 172 -9.11 7.60 -17.26
C ALA A 172 -8.47 6.24 -16.93
N ALA A 173 -7.16 6.20 -16.64
CA ALA A 173 -6.49 4.97 -16.23
C ALA A 173 -7.01 4.44 -14.88
N LEU A 174 -7.35 5.31 -13.92
CA LEU A 174 -7.93 4.92 -12.64
C LEU A 174 -9.26 4.16 -12.79
N GLU A 175 -10.06 4.51 -13.80
CA GLU A 175 -11.35 3.84 -14.06
C GLU A 175 -11.19 2.35 -14.43
N HIS A 176 -10.00 1.93 -14.87
CA HIS A 176 -9.69 0.55 -15.23
C HIS A 176 -9.24 -0.30 -14.02
N VAL A 177 -8.87 0.31 -12.89
CA VAL A 177 -8.34 -0.39 -11.71
C VAL A 177 -9.29 -1.49 -11.19
N PRO A 178 -10.61 -1.28 -11.07
CA PRO A 178 -11.52 -2.34 -10.64
C PRO A 178 -11.45 -3.60 -11.53
N ALA A 179 -11.33 -3.43 -12.85
CA ALA A 179 -11.24 -4.56 -13.78
C ALA A 179 -9.91 -5.32 -13.62
N TRP A 180 -8.79 -4.61 -13.46
CA TRP A 180 -7.50 -5.24 -13.18
C TRP A 180 -7.49 -5.98 -11.83
N MET A 181 -8.10 -5.40 -10.79
CA MET A 181 -8.26 -6.09 -9.50
C MET A 181 -9.09 -7.37 -9.64
N GLN A 182 -10.17 -7.36 -10.44
CA GLN A 182 -10.96 -8.57 -10.71
C GLN A 182 -10.13 -9.66 -11.38
N ALA A 183 -9.25 -9.29 -12.32
CA ALA A 183 -8.33 -10.23 -12.95
C ALA A 183 -7.36 -10.86 -11.93
N MET A 184 -6.88 -10.09 -10.94
CA MET A 184 -6.08 -10.66 -9.85
C MET A 184 -6.89 -11.58 -8.94
N LEU A 185 -8.15 -11.24 -8.64
CA LEU A 185 -9.04 -12.11 -7.86
C LEU A 185 -9.31 -13.44 -8.57
N ALA A 186 -9.33 -13.46 -9.91
CA ALA A 186 -9.50 -14.69 -10.68
C ALA A 186 -8.34 -15.69 -10.50
N LEU A 187 -7.20 -15.27 -9.92
CA LEU A 187 -6.09 -16.15 -9.58
C LEU A 187 -6.29 -16.92 -8.27
N ASP A 188 -7.41 -16.72 -7.56
CA ASP A 188 -7.66 -17.26 -6.21
C ASP A 188 -7.34 -18.76 -6.06
N GLU A 189 -7.91 -19.61 -6.92
CA GLU A 189 -7.68 -21.06 -6.86
C GLU A 189 -6.22 -21.44 -7.14
N THR A 190 -5.58 -20.74 -8.10
CA THR A 190 -4.17 -20.97 -8.44
C THR A 190 -3.28 -20.62 -7.26
N ILE A 191 -3.56 -19.48 -6.62
CA ILE A 191 -2.85 -19.02 -5.43
C ILE A 191 -3.07 -19.98 -4.25
N ALA A 192 -4.30 -20.47 -4.06
CA ALA A 192 -4.63 -21.43 -3.01
C ALA A 192 -3.80 -22.71 -3.10
N GLN A 193 -3.64 -23.25 -4.30
CA GLN A 193 -2.81 -24.42 -4.56
C GLN A 193 -1.32 -24.11 -4.35
N ALA A 194 -0.85 -22.98 -4.88
CA ALA A 194 0.54 -22.56 -4.79
C ALA A 194 1.00 -22.29 -3.35
N ALA A 195 0.12 -21.71 -2.51
CA ALA A 195 0.42 -21.38 -1.12
C ALA A 195 0.77 -22.61 -0.27
N GLN A 196 0.28 -23.81 -0.63
CA GLN A 196 0.61 -25.06 0.08
C GLN A 196 2.12 -25.35 0.06
N ARG A 197 2.83 -24.96 -1.00
CA ARG A 197 4.30 -25.10 -1.12
C ARG A 197 5.04 -24.42 0.03
N TYR A 198 4.49 -23.32 0.55
CA TYR A 198 5.11 -22.46 1.56
C TYR A 198 4.60 -22.73 2.97
N ARG A 199 3.84 -23.80 3.21
CA ARG A 199 3.29 -24.13 4.53
C ARG A 199 4.33 -24.14 5.66
N TYR A 200 5.55 -24.59 5.37
CA TYR A 200 6.65 -24.66 6.35
C TYR A 200 7.62 -23.47 6.27
N MET A 201 7.30 -22.43 5.49
CA MET A 201 8.08 -21.20 5.46
C MET A 201 7.95 -20.46 6.79
N ASP A 202 9.08 -20.14 7.42
CA ASP A 202 9.15 -19.39 8.68
C ASP A 202 9.78 -18.01 8.53
N GLN A 203 10.40 -17.74 7.38
CA GLN A 203 11.00 -16.46 7.04
C GLN A 203 10.99 -16.23 5.52
N CYS A 204 10.92 -14.97 5.12
CA CYS A 204 11.06 -14.56 3.73
C CYS A 204 11.48 -13.09 3.64
N VAL A 205 11.98 -12.71 2.46
CA VAL A 205 12.10 -11.29 2.08
C VAL A 205 11.04 -10.95 1.05
N VAL A 206 10.53 -9.72 1.12
CA VAL A 206 9.56 -9.18 0.15
C VAL A 206 10.20 -7.98 -0.54
N LEU A 207 10.31 -8.04 -1.86
CA LEU A 207 11.03 -7.06 -2.67
C LEU A 207 10.05 -6.21 -3.48
N GLY A 208 10.32 -4.91 -3.51
CA GLY A 208 9.66 -3.96 -4.39
C GLY A 208 10.58 -2.78 -4.69
N ARG A 209 10.25 -1.99 -5.71
CA ARG A 209 10.97 -0.77 -6.06
C ARG A 209 9.98 0.30 -6.50
N GLY A 210 10.35 1.57 -6.29
CA GLY A 210 9.49 2.70 -6.64
C GLY A 210 8.14 2.60 -5.94
N TYR A 211 7.05 2.76 -6.69
CA TYR A 211 5.68 2.69 -6.18
C TYR A 211 5.38 1.38 -5.42
N ASN A 212 5.94 0.24 -5.87
CA ASN A 212 5.72 -1.07 -5.25
C ASN A 212 6.55 -1.31 -3.99
N TYR A 213 7.40 -0.37 -3.57
CA TYR A 213 8.00 -0.45 -2.24
C TYR A 213 6.93 -0.43 -1.15
N ALA A 214 5.83 0.31 -1.37
CA ALA A 214 4.64 0.25 -0.53
C ALA A 214 4.02 -1.16 -0.49
N THR A 215 3.91 -1.83 -1.63
CA THR A 215 3.41 -3.21 -1.74
C THR A 215 4.29 -4.19 -1.00
N ALA A 216 5.62 -4.07 -1.10
CA ALA A 216 6.55 -4.92 -0.38
C ALA A 216 6.37 -4.83 1.14
N PHE A 217 6.27 -3.61 1.67
CA PHE A 217 5.96 -3.39 3.09
C PHE A 217 4.60 -3.95 3.51
N GLU A 218 3.55 -3.72 2.71
CA GLU A 218 2.21 -4.18 3.05
C GLU A 218 2.12 -5.71 3.02
N TRP A 219 2.66 -6.35 1.98
CA TRP A 219 2.66 -7.80 1.88
C TRP A 219 3.46 -8.43 3.04
N ALA A 220 4.66 -7.91 3.35
CA ALA A 220 5.42 -8.36 4.50
C ALA A 220 4.63 -8.16 5.82
N LEU A 221 3.91 -7.05 5.98
CA LEU A 221 3.06 -6.82 7.15
C LEU A 221 1.93 -7.85 7.24
N LYS A 222 1.21 -8.12 6.14
CA LYS A 222 0.14 -9.13 6.13
C LYS A 222 0.68 -10.52 6.48
N LEU A 223 1.83 -10.90 5.95
CA LEU A 223 2.50 -12.17 6.28
C LEU A 223 2.80 -12.23 7.79
N LYS A 224 3.38 -11.19 8.38
CA LYS A 224 3.64 -11.14 9.82
C LYS A 224 2.35 -11.25 10.66
N GLU A 225 1.32 -10.51 10.29
CA GLU A 225 0.06 -10.45 11.04
C GLU A 225 -0.74 -11.75 10.99
N LEU A 226 -0.75 -12.43 9.83
CA LEU A 226 -1.64 -13.55 9.58
C LEU A 226 -0.94 -14.91 9.59
N THR A 227 0.36 -14.97 9.27
CA THR A 227 1.13 -16.23 9.17
C THR A 227 2.20 -16.36 10.26
N TYR A 228 2.48 -15.28 11.00
CA TYR A 228 3.46 -15.21 12.09
C TYR A 228 4.92 -15.50 11.69
N ILE A 229 5.23 -15.42 10.40
CA ILE A 229 6.59 -15.60 9.88
C ILE A 229 7.40 -14.31 9.99
N ALA A 230 8.72 -14.43 9.97
CA ALA A 230 9.63 -13.29 9.82
C ALA A 230 9.65 -12.83 8.34
N ALA A 231 8.78 -11.88 7.99
CA ALA A 231 8.78 -11.27 6.66
C ALA A 231 9.40 -9.86 6.69
N GLU A 232 10.51 -9.70 5.97
CA GLU A 232 11.25 -8.44 5.87
C GLU A 232 11.07 -7.77 4.50
N PRO A 233 10.53 -6.55 4.45
CA PRO A 233 10.42 -5.80 3.20
C PRO A 233 11.71 -5.06 2.87
N TYR A 234 12.15 -5.13 1.62
CA TYR A 234 13.30 -4.37 1.12
C TYR A 234 13.00 -3.67 -0.21
N SER A 235 13.60 -2.50 -0.38
CA SER A 235 13.82 -1.94 -1.71
C SER A 235 14.81 -2.87 -2.42
N SER A 236 14.57 -3.20 -3.69
CA SER A 236 15.50 -4.06 -4.42
C SER A 236 16.93 -3.49 -4.50
N ALA A 237 17.06 -2.16 -4.50
CA ALA A 237 18.36 -1.50 -4.44
C ALA A 237 19.06 -1.73 -3.09
N ASP A 238 18.39 -1.44 -1.97
CA ASP A 238 18.96 -1.62 -0.63
C ASP A 238 19.25 -3.09 -0.31
N PHE A 239 18.44 -4.00 -0.86
CA PHE A 239 18.63 -5.44 -0.69
C PHE A 239 19.99 -5.92 -1.21
N GLN A 240 20.47 -5.35 -2.32
CA GLN A 240 21.78 -5.69 -2.89
C GLN A 240 22.95 -5.19 -2.02
N HIS A 241 22.72 -4.24 -1.11
CA HIS A 241 23.75 -3.62 -0.28
C HIS A 241 23.97 -4.30 1.09
N GLY A 242 23.74 -5.62 1.15
CA GLY A 242 24.01 -6.43 2.35
C GLY A 242 22.98 -7.54 2.57
N PRO A 243 21.68 -7.22 2.64
CA PRO A 243 20.64 -8.21 2.94
C PRO A 243 20.62 -9.42 2.00
N VAL A 244 21.00 -9.27 0.73
CA VAL A 244 21.10 -10.38 -0.24
C VAL A 244 21.97 -11.55 0.25
N ALA A 245 22.89 -11.32 1.19
CA ALA A 245 23.74 -12.36 1.77
C ALA A 245 22.96 -13.44 2.54
N VAL A 246 21.73 -13.15 3.01
CA VAL A 246 20.90 -14.15 3.72
C VAL A 246 20.28 -15.18 2.77
N VAL A 247 20.25 -14.88 1.46
CA VAL A 247 19.62 -15.76 0.46
C VAL A 247 20.53 -16.94 0.16
N ALA A 248 20.09 -18.10 0.62
CA ALA A 248 20.63 -19.41 0.25
C ALA A 248 19.67 -20.13 -0.71
N GLN A 249 20.11 -21.28 -1.25
CA GLN A 249 19.25 -22.13 -2.05
C GLN A 249 17.99 -22.52 -1.26
N GLY A 250 16.82 -22.35 -1.87
CA GLY A 250 15.54 -22.63 -1.22
C GLY A 250 14.99 -21.48 -0.37
N TYR A 251 15.72 -20.37 -0.20
CA TYR A 251 15.25 -19.25 0.61
C TYR A 251 14.10 -18.52 -0.10
N PRO A 252 12.93 -18.30 0.56
CA PRO A 252 11.80 -17.65 -0.08
C PRO A 252 12.00 -16.15 -0.29
N VAL A 253 11.85 -15.71 -1.54
CA VAL A 253 11.86 -14.32 -1.98
C VAL A 253 10.56 -14.05 -2.71
N LEU A 254 9.76 -13.13 -2.16
CA LEU A 254 8.54 -12.63 -2.78
C LEU A 254 8.86 -11.31 -3.48
N ALA A 255 8.37 -11.07 -4.68
CA ALA A 255 8.70 -9.86 -5.43
C ALA A 255 7.53 -9.32 -6.27
N VAL A 256 7.50 -7.99 -6.42
CA VAL A 256 6.59 -7.29 -7.33
C VAL A 256 7.43 -6.51 -8.34
N ALA A 257 7.33 -6.89 -9.62
CA ALA A 257 8.17 -6.39 -10.70
C ALA A 257 7.32 -6.08 -11.95
N PRO A 258 6.48 -5.03 -11.94
CA PRO A 258 5.70 -4.65 -13.11
C PRO A 258 6.57 -4.01 -14.19
N SER A 259 6.06 -3.96 -15.42
CA SER A 259 6.58 -3.13 -16.50
C SER A 259 6.62 -1.66 -16.09
N GLY A 260 7.68 -0.97 -16.51
CA GLY A 260 7.93 0.43 -16.19
C GLY A 260 9.39 0.71 -15.91
N ALA A 261 9.66 1.84 -15.26
CA ALA A 261 11.02 2.33 -15.01
C ALA A 261 11.83 1.41 -14.08
N VAL A 262 11.18 0.60 -13.26
CA VAL A 262 11.85 -0.30 -12.31
C VAL A 262 12.16 -1.69 -12.87
N LEU A 263 11.54 -2.10 -13.99
CA LEU A 263 11.57 -3.48 -14.46
C LEU A 263 12.99 -3.98 -14.70
N ASP A 264 13.81 -3.28 -15.49
CA ASP A 264 15.19 -3.69 -15.82
C ASP A 264 16.01 -4.01 -14.57
N SER A 265 15.89 -3.16 -13.55
CA SER A 265 16.62 -3.35 -12.30
C SER A 265 16.10 -4.50 -11.44
N MET A 266 14.79 -4.77 -11.50
CA MET A 266 14.16 -5.90 -10.84
C MET A 266 14.50 -7.21 -11.56
N HIS A 267 14.51 -7.18 -12.90
CA HIS A 267 14.87 -8.30 -13.78
C HIS A 267 16.29 -8.78 -13.46
N ASP A 268 17.28 -7.89 -13.44
CA ASP A 268 18.66 -8.26 -13.12
C ASP A 268 18.80 -8.91 -11.73
N LEU A 269 18.10 -8.37 -10.73
CA LEU A 269 18.11 -8.94 -9.39
C LEU A 269 17.42 -10.31 -9.35
N LEU A 270 16.23 -10.45 -9.95
CA LEU A 270 15.48 -11.71 -9.94
C LEU A 270 16.21 -12.80 -10.73
N ARG A 271 16.84 -12.46 -11.85
CA ARG A 271 17.71 -13.35 -12.61
C ARG A 271 18.85 -13.87 -11.75
N TYR A 272 19.56 -12.97 -11.06
CA TYR A 272 20.63 -13.34 -10.14
C TYR A 272 20.15 -14.26 -9.00
N LEU A 273 18.99 -13.95 -8.39
CA LEU A 273 18.42 -14.77 -7.33
C LEU A 273 17.99 -16.15 -7.82
N HIS A 274 17.51 -16.24 -9.07
CA HIS A 274 17.17 -17.49 -9.73
C HIS A 274 18.42 -18.32 -10.07
N THR A 275 19.38 -17.76 -10.79
CA THR A 275 20.52 -18.53 -11.34
C THR A 275 21.61 -18.79 -10.32
N GLU A 276 22.02 -17.75 -9.58
CA GLU A 276 23.20 -17.81 -8.69
C GLU A 276 22.83 -18.24 -7.27
N ARG A 277 21.65 -17.84 -6.79
CA ARG A 277 21.19 -18.16 -5.43
C ARG A 277 20.23 -19.33 -5.36
N ARG A 278 19.57 -19.69 -6.47
CA ARG A 278 18.52 -20.72 -6.52
C ARG A 278 17.47 -20.50 -5.43
N ALA A 279 17.07 -19.24 -5.27
CA ALA A 279 16.03 -18.83 -4.33
C ALA A 279 14.66 -19.41 -4.75
N GLU A 280 13.75 -19.54 -3.78
CA GLU A 280 12.35 -19.87 -4.05
C GLU A 280 11.58 -18.57 -4.30
N LEU A 281 11.24 -18.32 -5.55
CA LEU A 281 10.67 -17.08 -6.02
C LEU A 281 9.14 -17.17 -6.14
N VAL A 282 8.45 -16.23 -5.50
CA VAL A 282 7.03 -15.90 -5.75
C VAL A 282 7.00 -14.51 -6.39
N VAL A 283 6.57 -14.39 -7.64
CA VAL A 283 6.72 -13.15 -8.40
C VAL A 283 5.39 -12.68 -8.97
N ILE A 284 5.06 -11.41 -8.71
CA ILE A 284 3.95 -10.69 -9.34
C ILE A 284 4.53 -9.77 -10.42
N SER A 285 4.21 -10.02 -11.68
CA SER A 285 4.75 -9.29 -12.84
C SER A 285 3.87 -9.49 -14.06
N ASP A 286 3.91 -8.56 -15.01
CA ASP A 286 3.37 -8.67 -16.37
C ASP A 286 4.47 -9.03 -17.41
N ASP A 287 5.72 -9.21 -16.98
CA ASP A 287 6.82 -9.64 -17.83
C ASP A 287 6.97 -11.17 -17.83
N GLU A 288 6.85 -11.79 -19.01
CA GLU A 288 6.87 -13.25 -19.15
C GLU A 288 8.22 -13.88 -18.79
N GLU A 289 9.33 -13.19 -19.04
CA GLU A 289 10.67 -13.70 -18.73
C GLU A 289 10.88 -13.74 -17.21
N VAL A 290 10.55 -12.66 -16.51
CA VAL A 290 10.60 -12.56 -15.05
C VAL A 290 9.71 -13.61 -14.40
N LEU A 291 8.50 -13.82 -14.91
CA LEU A 291 7.59 -14.87 -14.43
C LEU A 291 8.15 -16.28 -14.63
N SER A 292 8.88 -16.53 -15.72
CA SER A 292 9.45 -17.85 -16.04
C SER A 292 10.47 -18.35 -15.01
N TRP A 293 11.07 -17.46 -14.23
CA TRP A 293 12.03 -17.81 -13.18
C TRP A 293 11.38 -18.17 -11.85
N ALA A 294 10.08 -17.88 -11.70
CA ALA A 294 9.37 -18.05 -10.45
C ALA A 294 8.82 -19.47 -10.26
N GLN A 295 8.94 -20.03 -9.05
CA GLN A 295 8.22 -21.25 -8.68
C GLN A 295 6.72 -20.98 -8.53
N VAL A 296 6.35 -19.75 -8.19
CA VAL A 296 4.97 -19.26 -8.22
C VAL A 296 4.92 -17.94 -8.99
N ALA A 297 4.46 -18.03 -10.23
CA ALA A 297 4.22 -16.90 -11.12
C ALA A 297 2.78 -16.39 -10.94
N LEU A 298 2.63 -15.10 -10.64
CA LEU A 298 1.35 -14.43 -10.44
C LEU A 298 1.22 -13.33 -11.51
N PRO A 299 0.63 -13.64 -12.68
CA PRO A 299 0.61 -12.70 -13.80
C PRO A 299 -0.23 -11.46 -13.47
N LEU A 300 0.40 -10.30 -13.54
CA LEU A 300 -0.26 -9.00 -13.50
C LEU A 300 -0.92 -8.74 -14.88
N PRO A 301 -2.13 -8.16 -14.95
CA PRO A 301 -2.75 -7.79 -16.21
C PRO A 301 -1.85 -6.85 -17.02
N GLN A 302 -1.81 -7.08 -18.33
CA GLN A 302 -1.13 -6.18 -19.27
C GLN A 302 -1.76 -4.79 -19.26
N GLY A 303 -0.93 -3.77 -19.49
CA GLY A 303 -1.38 -2.38 -19.62
C GLY A 303 -1.70 -1.67 -18.31
N VAL A 304 -1.42 -2.28 -17.16
CA VAL A 304 -1.47 -1.61 -15.85
C VAL A 304 -0.31 -0.59 -15.78
N PRO A 305 -0.58 0.73 -15.70
CA PRO A 305 0.50 1.70 -15.52
C PRO A 305 1.25 1.45 -14.21
N GLU A 306 2.57 1.61 -14.22
CA GLU A 306 3.44 1.31 -13.07
C GLU A 306 2.97 2.00 -11.77
N TRP A 307 2.49 3.25 -11.86
CA TRP A 307 2.00 4.01 -10.70
C TRP A 307 0.68 3.47 -10.13
N LEU A 308 -0.09 2.68 -10.89
CA LEU A 308 -1.29 1.99 -10.43
C LEU A 308 -1.03 0.53 -10.05
N SER A 309 0.14 -0.03 -10.36
CA SER A 309 0.43 -1.43 -10.05
C SER A 309 0.34 -1.76 -8.55
N PRO A 310 0.62 -0.88 -7.57
CA PRO A 310 0.44 -1.22 -6.15
C PRO A 310 -1.01 -1.53 -5.77
N LEU A 311 -1.97 -0.84 -6.39
CA LEU A 311 -3.40 -1.09 -6.20
C LEU A 311 -3.79 -2.50 -6.68
N VAL A 312 -3.22 -2.93 -7.80
CA VAL A 312 -3.57 -4.19 -8.46
C VAL A 312 -2.81 -5.37 -7.82
N SER A 313 -1.48 -5.27 -7.74
CA SER A 313 -0.60 -6.35 -7.26
C SER A 313 -0.88 -6.78 -5.82
N ILE A 314 -1.26 -5.85 -4.94
CA ILE A 314 -1.53 -6.19 -3.54
C ILE A 314 -2.69 -7.19 -3.38
N VAL A 315 -3.62 -7.25 -4.33
CA VAL A 315 -4.75 -8.19 -4.28
C VAL A 315 -4.26 -9.63 -4.28
N ALA A 316 -3.35 -9.99 -5.19
CA ALA A 316 -2.77 -11.33 -5.23
C ALA A 316 -1.87 -11.62 -4.01
N ALA A 317 -1.14 -10.62 -3.52
CA ALA A 317 -0.35 -10.74 -2.30
C ALA A 317 -1.22 -11.02 -1.05
N GLN A 318 -2.38 -10.36 -0.95
CA GLN A 318 -3.37 -10.58 0.11
C GLN A 318 -3.98 -11.99 0.02
N LEU A 319 -4.37 -12.43 -1.19
CA LEU A 319 -4.87 -13.79 -1.41
C LEU A 319 -3.80 -14.84 -1.07
N PHE A 320 -2.56 -14.63 -1.49
CA PHE A 320 -1.44 -15.52 -1.16
C PHE A 320 -1.27 -15.64 0.36
N THR A 321 -1.29 -14.50 1.05
CA THR A 321 -1.18 -14.48 2.51
C THR A 321 -2.36 -15.19 3.18
N TYR A 322 -3.59 -14.94 2.72
CA TYR A 322 -4.79 -15.59 3.22
C TYR A 322 -4.70 -17.12 3.10
N HIS A 323 -4.36 -17.62 1.92
CA HIS A 323 -4.25 -19.06 1.67
C HIS A 323 -3.07 -19.69 2.41
N LEU A 324 -1.96 -18.98 2.54
CA LEU A 324 -0.83 -19.43 3.35
C LEU A 324 -1.20 -19.53 4.83
N THR A 325 -1.97 -18.58 5.37
CA THR A 325 -2.51 -18.64 6.73
C THR A 325 -3.36 -19.89 6.94
N GLN A 326 -4.22 -20.22 5.98
CA GLN A 326 -5.02 -21.46 6.01
C GLN A 326 -4.13 -22.70 5.93
N ALA A 327 -3.17 -22.74 5.01
CA ALA A 327 -2.23 -23.85 4.87
C ALA A 327 -1.44 -24.11 6.17
N LYS A 328 -1.06 -23.04 6.88
CA LYS A 328 -0.39 -23.12 8.20
C LYS A 328 -1.34 -23.49 9.35
N GLY A 329 -2.66 -23.54 9.11
CA GLY A 329 -3.67 -23.92 10.11
C GLY A 329 -4.02 -22.78 11.09
N TYR A 330 -3.80 -21.53 10.71
CA TYR A 330 -4.10 -20.36 11.54
C TYR A 330 -5.46 -19.74 11.19
N ASN A 331 -6.00 -18.96 12.14
CA ASN A 331 -7.26 -18.25 11.95
C ASN A 331 -7.04 -16.95 11.16
N THR A 332 -7.68 -16.83 10.00
CA THR A 332 -7.55 -15.67 9.09
C THR A 332 -8.26 -14.41 9.60
N ASP A 333 -9.32 -14.55 10.39
CA ASP A 333 -10.17 -13.42 10.82
C ASP A 333 -9.78 -12.89 12.21
N ARG A 334 -9.14 -13.73 13.04
CA ARG A 334 -8.75 -13.43 14.41
C ARG A 334 -7.29 -13.78 14.67
N PRO A 335 -6.33 -13.03 14.09
CA PRO A 335 -4.91 -13.25 14.35
C PRO A 335 -4.57 -13.03 15.83
N ARG A 336 -3.64 -13.85 16.36
CA ARG A 336 -3.26 -13.85 17.77
C ARG A 336 -2.62 -12.52 18.15
N GLY A 337 -3.09 -11.93 19.25
CA GLY A 337 -2.45 -10.75 19.86
C GLY A 337 -2.75 -9.42 19.17
N LEU A 338 -3.57 -9.40 18.13
CA LEU A 338 -4.00 -8.18 17.44
C LEU A 338 -5.47 -7.87 17.74
N ARG A 339 -5.79 -6.59 17.85
CA ARG A 339 -7.17 -6.10 18.05
C ARG A 339 -7.50 -4.98 17.07
N LYS A 340 -8.75 -5.03 16.59
CA LYS A 340 -9.51 -3.94 15.99
C LYS A 340 -9.27 -2.59 16.67
N VAL A 341 -8.63 -1.60 16.06
CA VAL A 341 -8.74 -0.21 16.56
C VAL A 341 -10.01 0.40 15.97
N THR A 342 -11.11 0.33 16.71
CA THR A 342 -12.43 0.86 16.34
C THR A 342 -12.55 2.36 16.58
#